data_AF-A0A9W6ZAY7-F1
#
_entry.id   AF-A0A9W6ZAY7-F1
#
_cell.length_a   1.000
_cell.length_b   1.000
_cell.length_c   1.000
_cell.angle_alpha   90.00
_cell.angle_beta   90.00
_cell.angle_gamma   90.00
#
_symmetry.space_group_name_H-M   'P 1'
#
loop_
_entity.id
_entity.type
_entity.pdbx_description
1 polymer ?
#
loop_
_entity_poly.entity_id
_entity_poly.type
_entity_poly.pdbx_seq_one_letter_code
_entity_poly.pdbx_strand_id
1 'polypeptide(L)'
;MSAMAATPSSPPSLRVLVLSYSLSASQLISVLNNLKESSKKSGSHKTRQLLWKAYGDMIGWAGGKDGSMDCFLMFKAGEDVNEGILEVQELTKRQRGCCGSLNMLGRKHRPDGEEDKCKGWVMGWAEEEADEAWRDLMEGEPCVYCTGDKVYVGTKYKRVMCKGVNVKSGKDVEELLPTLLPDNPLRSVSFTGNSPPTINNYNFIMAGAWASKFAPLGYSWRCSNTNIKLTHFVDSLSTNVMYDYFLTCKGFFLKTEAEKLITQMLTDVEKGLTACIYAASMKEAGVARRNALMKRVYVHSSKTKFIEGAREDGGIEVNVVEGDIEGTKFGDYGGIVFEVHYRTDLGMFG
;
A
#
# COMPACT_ATOMS: atom_id res chain seq x y z
N MET A 1 12.70 41.00 -7.98
CA MET A 1 11.48 40.59 -7.26
C MET A 1 11.64 39.12 -6.91
N SER A 2 12.01 38.83 -5.67
CA SER A 2 12.26 37.47 -5.18
C SER A 2 10.92 36.80 -4.89
N ALA A 3 10.59 35.72 -5.60
CA ALA A 3 9.46 34.88 -5.25
C ALA A 3 9.76 34.21 -3.90
N MET A 4 8.96 34.56 -2.88
CA MET A 4 9.05 33.90 -1.59
C MET A 4 8.72 32.42 -1.76
N ALA A 5 9.68 31.57 -1.42
CA ALA A 5 9.46 30.14 -1.29
C ALA A 5 8.39 29.92 -0.21
N ALA A 6 7.30 29.25 -0.58
CA ALA A 6 6.29 28.81 0.37
C ALA A 6 6.97 27.91 1.41
N THR A 7 6.92 28.33 2.66
CA THR A 7 7.30 27.51 3.82
C THR A 7 6.46 26.22 3.80
N PRO A 8 7.04 25.03 4.05
CA PRO A 8 6.25 23.81 4.16
C PRO A 8 5.25 24.00 5.30
N SER A 9 3.95 23.91 4.99
CA SER A 9 2.88 23.97 5.98
C SER A 9 3.11 22.90 7.03
N SER A 10 3.02 23.27 8.30
CA SER A 10 2.97 22.33 9.43
C SER A 10 2.02 21.16 9.10
N PRO A 11 2.31 19.92 9.54
CA PRO A 11 1.41 18.81 9.31
C PRO A 11 0.00 19.16 9.85
N PRO A 12 -1.07 18.78 9.14
CA PRO A 12 -2.44 19.10 9.56
C PRO A 12 -2.70 18.53 10.95
N SER A 13 -3.44 19.27 11.78
CA SER A 13 -3.76 18.86 13.16
C SER A 13 -4.93 17.89 13.25
N LEU A 14 -5.74 17.80 12.18
CA LEU A 14 -6.73 16.75 11.95
C LEU A 14 -6.78 16.39 10.47
N ARG A 15 -6.82 15.08 10.17
CA ARG A 15 -7.26 14.55 8.87
C ARG A 15 -8.45 13.61 9.03
N VAL A 16 -9.45 13.72 8.16
CA VAL A 16 -10.59 12.78 8.11
C VAL A 16 -10.78 12.32 6.68
N LEU A 17 -10.93 11.01 6.49
CA LEU A 17 -11.27 10.39 5.22
C LEU A 17 -12.57 9.62 5.37
N VAL A 18 -13.52 9.88 4.48
CA VAL A 18 -14.76 9.13 4.37
C VAL A 18 -14.90 8.58 2.95
N LEU A 19 -15.08 7.27 2.80
CA LEU A 19 -15.45 6.62 1.55
C LEU A 19 -16.94 6.30 1.60
N SER A 20 -17.73 6.92 0.72
CA SER A 20 -19.14 6.63 0.53
C SER A 20 -19.37 5.85 -0.77
N TYR A 21 -20.21 4.83 -0.70
CA TYR A 21 -20.58 4.01 -1.83
C TYR A 21 -22.07 3.69 -1.83
N SER A 22 -22.74 3.92 -2.96
CA SER A 22 -24.11 3.55 -3.27
C SER A 22 -25.16 4.07 -2.26
N LEU A 23 -24.93 5.26 -1.70
CA LEU A 23 -25.89 5.96 -0.84
C LEU A 23 -26.45 7.19 -1.55
N SER A 24 -27.72 7.51 -1.32
CA SER A 24 -28.25 8.83 -1.69
C SER A 24 -27.65 9.92 -0.79
N ALA A 25 -27.84 11.19 -1.17
CA ALA A 25 -27.46 12.33 -0.33
C ALA A 25 -28.10 12.27 1.07
N SER A 26 -29.40 11.99 1.17
CA SER A 26 -30.11 11.89 2.46
C SER A 26 -29.58 10.74 3.33
N GLN A 27 -29.30 9.59 2.73
CA GLN A 27 -28.71 8.44 3.41
C GLN A 27 -27.29 8.73 3.90
N LEU A 28 -26.46 9.37 3.07
CA LEU A 28 -25.11 9.78 3.46
C LEU A 28 -25.16 10.77 4.63
N ILE A 29 -26.05 11.77 4.59
CA ILE A 29 -26.22 12.73 5.68
C ILE A 29 -26.61 12.03 6.99
N SER A 30 -27.53 11.05 6.94
CA SER A 30 -27.90 10.25 8.12
C SER A 30 -26.68 9.56 8.72
N VAL A 31 -25.88 8.89 7.89
CA VAL A 31 -24.68 8.18 8.36
C VAL A 31 -23.61 9.15 8.91
N LEU A 32 -23.39 10.29 8.25
CA LEU A 32 -22.45 11.31 8.70
C LEU A 32 -22.87 11.93 10.05
N ASN A 33 -24.17 12.14 10.28
CA ASN A 33 -24.66 12.58 11.58
C ASN A 33 -24.35 11.55 12.68
N ASN A 34 -24.47 10.26 12.39
CA ASN A 34 -24.13 9.20 13.35
C ASN A 34 -22.63 9.15 13.65
N LEU A 35 -21.78 9.35 12.64
CA LEU A 35 -20.33 9.48 12.82
C LEU A 35 -19.99 10.73 13.64
N LYS A 36 -20.64 11.87 13.36
CA LYS A 36 -20.51 13.11 14.11
C LYS A 36 -20.87 12.93 15.59
N GLU A 37 -22.01 12.32 15.88
CA GLU A 37 -22.45 12.02 17.25
C GLU A 37 -21.50 11.04 17.95
N SER A 38 -21.06 10.00 17.26
CA SER A 38 -20.10 9.02 17.79
C SER A 38 -18.76 9.67 18.18
N SER A 39 -18.34 10.71 17.46
CA SER A 39 -17.07 11.41 17.73
C SER A 39 -17.05 12.20 19.05
N LYS A 40 -18.21 12.42 19.71
CA LYS A 40 -18.27 13.01 21.06
C LYS A 40 -17.45 12.25 22.10
N LYS A 41 -17.22 10.95 21.88
CA LYS A 41 -16.46 10.06 22.77
C LYS A 41 -14.96 10.02 22.47
N SER A 42 -14.50 10.70 21.42
CA SER A 42 -13.12 10.59 20.92
C SER A 42 -12.17 11.61 21.56
N GLY A 43 -10.98 11.18 21.97
CA GLY A 43 -9.82 12.05 22.20
C GLY A 43 -10.03 13.30 23.07
N SER A 44 -9.24 14.34 22.78
CA SER A 44 -9.26 15.64 23.46
C SER A 44 -10.42 16.52 23.00
N HIS A 45 -10.76 17.56 23.79
CA HIS A 45 -11.81 18.52 23.44
C HIS A 45 -11.58 19.17 22.06
N LYS A 46 -10.33 19.56 21.75
CA LYS A 46 -9.97 20.15 20.46
C LYS A 46 -10.23 19.18 19.29
N THR A 47 -9.83 17.92 19.44
CA THR A 47 -10.06 16.88 18.43
C THR A 47 -11.56 16.67 18.16
N ARG A 48 -12.39 16.68 19.22
CA ARG A 48 -13.85 16.57 19.07
C ARG A 48 -14.43 17.73 18.28
N GLN A 49 -14.01 18.96 18.56
CA GLN A 49 -14.47 20.14 17.82
C GLN A 49 -14.09 20.06 16.33
N LEU A 50 -12.86 19.65 16.04
CA LEU A 50 -12.39 19.48 14.66
C LEU A 50 -13.14 18.36 13.92
N LEU A 51 -13.38 17.21 14.55
CA LEU A 51 -14.20 16.13 13.98
C LEU A 51 -15.65 16.59 13.75
N TRP A 52 -16.20 17.37 14.68
CA TRP A 52 -17.54 17.95 14.57
C TRP A 52 -17.68 18.90 13.39
N LYS A 53 -16.66 19.73 13.17
CA LYS A 53 -16.56 20.59 11.99
C LYS A 53 -16.43 19.76 10.72
N ALA A 54 -15.50 18.80 10.67
CA ALA A 54 -15.29 17.93 9.52
C ALA A 54 -16.58 17.27 9.04
N TYR A 55 -17.30 16.57 9.93
CA TYR A 55 -18.56 15.93 9.57
C TYR A 55 -19.67 16.95 9.27
N GLY A 56 -19.67 18.10 9.95
CA GLY A 56 -20.60 19.20 9.65
C GLY A 56 -20.45 19.74 8.22
N ASP A 57 -19.21 19.97 7.79
CA ASP A 57 -18.90 20.47 6.45
C ASP A 57 -19.24 19.40 5.39
N MET A 58 -18.98 18.12 5.67
CA MET A 58 -19.40 16.99 4.81
C MET A 58 -20.92 16.88 4.67
N ILE A 59 -21.67 17.06 5.77
CA ILE A 59 -23.14 17.09 5.77
C ILE A 59 -23.65 18.27 4.95
N GLY A 60 -23.08 19.46 5.15
CA GLY A 60 -23.44 20.66 4.41
C GLY A 60 -23.23 20.51 2.91
N TRP A 61 -22.12 19.88 2.50
CA TRP A 61 -21.87 19.55 1.10
C TRP A 61 -22.90 18.57 0.54
N ALA A 62 -23.21 17.48 1.27
CA ALA A 62 -24.16 16.46 0.82
C ALA A 62 -25.59 17.00 0.68
N GLY A 63 -26.00 17.97 1.51
CA GLY A 63 -27.35 18.54 1.53
C GLY A 63 -27.78 19.23 0.23
N GLY A 64 -26.84 19.59 -0.65
CA GLY A 64 -27.11 20.22 -1.95
C GLY A 64 -26.94 19.29 -3.15
N LYS A 65 -26.90 17.97 -2.94
CA LYS A 65 -26.59 16.99 -3.99
C LYS A 65 -27.74 16.03 -4.25
N ASP A 66 -27.86 15.63 -5.51
CA ASP A 66 -28.80 14.62 -5.98
C ASP A 66 -28.05 13.38 -6.49
N GLY A 67 -28.70 12.21 -6.44
CA GLY A 67 -28.16 10.95 -6.95
C GLY A 67 -27.31 10.16 -5.95
N SER A 68 -26.53 9.22 -6.47
CA SER A 68 -25.62 8.36 -5.68
C SER A 68 -24.35 9.12 -5.30
N MET A 69 -24.02 9.14 -4.02
CA MET A 69 -22.86 9.82 -3.45
C MET A 69 -21.64 8.89 -3.42
N ASP A 70 -21.26 8.38 -4.59
CA ASP A 70 -20.06 7.56 -4.75
C ASP A 70 -18.82 8.45 -4.73
N CYS A 71 -18.26 8.72 -3.56
CA CYS A 71 -17.15 9.66 -3.41
C CYS A 71 -16.24 9.38 -2.21
N PHE A 72 -15.05 9.95 -2.26
CA PHE A 72 -14.23 10.25 -1.10
C PHE A 72 -14.51 11.68 -0.63
N LEU A 73 -14.75 11.83 0.66
CA LEU A 73 -14.80 13.12 1.36
C LEU A 73 -13.57 13.20 2.26
N MET A 74 -12.70 14.17 2.00
CA MET A 74 -11.48 14.38 2.75
C MET A 74 -11.52 15.74 3.42
N PHE A 75 -11.37 15.76 4.74
CA PHE A 75 -11.25 17.00 5.47
C PHE A 75 -9.84 17.11 6.06
N LYS A 76 -9.21 18.27 5.85
CA LYS A 76 -7.91 18.60 6.42
C LYS A 76 -8.04 19.91 7.18
N ALA A 77 -7.59 19.94 8.42
CA ALA A 77 -7.53 21.16 9.22
C ALA A 77 -6.12 21.42 9.75
N GLY A 78 -5.73 22.70 9.75
CA GLY A 78 -4.53 23.17 10.42
C GLY A 78 -4.73 23.25 11.93
N GLU A 79 -3.91 24.03 12.64
CA GLU A 79 -4.04 24.17 14.10
C GLU A 79 -5.25 25.00 14.54
N ASP A 80 -5.76 25.88 13.67
CA ASP A 80 -6.97 26.67 13.92
C ASP A 80 -8.22 25.82 13.65
N VAL A 81 -9.12 25.77 14.63
CA VAL A 81 -10.38 25.00 14.58
C VAL A 81 -11.37 25.58 13.58
N ASN A 82 -11.22 26.85 13.21
CA ASN A 82 -12.06 27.51 12.21
C ASN A 82 -11.59 27.29 10.78
N GLU A 83 -10.34 26.86 10.60
CA GLU A 83 -9.72 26.66 9.29
C GLU A 83 -9.68 25.17 8.94
N GLY A 84 -10.51 24.78 7.98
CA GLY A 84 -10.51 23.43 7.45
C GLY A 84 -11.05 23.40 6.02
N ILE A 85 -10.47 22.53 5.21
CA ILE A 85 -10.79 22.42 3.79
C ILE A 85 -11.39 21.03 3.57
N LEU A 86 -12.62 21.02 3.04
CA LEU A 86 -13.26 19.83 2.52
C LEU A 86 -12.89 19.66 1.04
N GLU A 87 -12.16 18.59 0.74
CA GLU A 87 -11.91 18.11 -0.61
C GLU A 87 -12.85 16.95 -0.91
N VAL A 88 -13.52 16.98 -2.05
CA VAL A 88 -14.39 15.90 -2.50
C VAL A 88 -13.87 15.34 -3.81
N GLN A 89 -13.70 14.02 -3.84
CA GLN A 89 -13.29 13.28 -5.04
C GLN A 89 -14.34 12.22 -5.37
N GLU A 90 -15.06 12.42 -6.47
CA GLU A 90 -15.97 11.40 -6.98
C GLU A 90 -15.21 10.12 -7.34
N LEU A 91 -15.82 8.97 -7.04
CA LEU A 91 -15.25 7.68 -7.43
C LEU A 91 -15.27 7.57 -8.95
N THR A 92 -14.15 7.16 -9.53
CA THR A 92 -14.11 6.78 -10.95
C THR A 92 -15.00 5.56 -11.21
N LYS A 93 -15.33 5.30 -12.49
CA LYS A 93 -16.07 4.09 -12.89
C LYS A 93 -15.41 2.81 -12.35
N ARG A 94 -14.08 2.75 -12.38
CA ARG A 94 -13.31 1.62 -11.85
C ARG A 94 -13.46 1.50 -10.33
N GLN A 95 -13.26 2.59 -9.60
CA GLN A 95 -13.39 2.60 -8.13
C GLN A 95 -14.79 2.18 -7.68
N ARG A 96 -15.85 2.64 -8.35
CA ARG A 96 -17.22 2.18 -8.11
C ARG A 96 -17.38 0.68 -8.36
N GLY A 97 -16.84 0.18 -9.49
CA GLY A 97 -16.83 -1.25 -9.80
C GLY A 97 -16.09 -2.09 -8.76
N CYS A 98 -14.96 -1.58 -8.25
CA CYS A 98 -14.21 -2.22 -7.17
C CYS A 98 -15.00 -2.23 -5.85
N CYS A 99 -15.59 -1.11 -5.44
CA CYS A 99 -16.39 -1.05 -4.20
C CYS A 99 -17.58 -2.02 -4.22
N GLY A 100 -18.15 -2.29 -5.40
CA GLY A 100 -19.25 -3.25 -5.56
C GLY A 100 -18.83 -4.72 -5.71
N SER A 101 -17.59 -5.01 -6.09
CA SER A 101 -17.12 -6.38 -6.42
C SER A 101 -16.03 -6.93 -5.50
N LEU A 102 -15.33 -6.05 -4.78
CA LEU A 102 -14.34 -6.39 -3.78
C LEU A 102 -15.00 -6.42 -2.40
N ASN A 103 -14.46 -7.26 -1.51
CA ASN A 103 -14.80 -7.17 -0.11
C ASN A 103 -13.97 -6.06 0.53
N MET A 104 -14.59 -4.89 0.73
CA MET A 104 -14.01 -3.79 1.51
C MET A 104 -13.99 -4.16 2.99
N LEU A 105 -12.82 -4.06 3.62
CA LEU A 105 -12.52 -4.54 4.96
C LEU A 105 -12.47 -3.39 5.96
N GLY A 106 -13.19 -3.53 7.06
CA GLY A 106 -13.32 -2.51 8.10
C GLY A 106 -14.78 -2.24 8.45
N ARG A 107 -15.02 -1.24 9.30
CA ARG A 107 -16.36 -0.92 9.79
C ARG A 107 -17.15 -0.18 8.71
N LYS A 108 -18.19 -0.83 8.20
CA LYS A 108 -19.18 -0.23 7.31
C LYS A 108 -20.32 0.35 8.13
N HIS A 109 -20.60 1.62 7.94
CA HIS A 109 -21.74 2.32 8.51
C HIS A 109 -22.85 2.39 7.45
N ARG A 110 -24.08 2.10 7.87
CA ARG A 110 -25.27 2.15 7.02
C ARG A 110 -26.28 3.12 7.64
N PRO A 111 -27.24 3.64 6.84
CA PRO A 111 -28.31 4.47 7.38
C PRO A 111 -29.13 3.71 8.43
N ASP A 112 -29.57 4.42 9.47
CA ASP A 112 -30.33 3.81 10.56
C ASP A 112 -31.63 3.18 10.05
N GLY A 113 -31.95 1.99 10.58
CA GLY A 113 -33.18 1.26 10.22
C GLY A 113 -33.16 0.61 8.83
N GLU A 114 -32.08 0.75 8.05
CA GLU A 114 -31.93 0.13 6.73
C GLU A 114 -30.76 -0.85 6.64
N GLU A 115 -30.23 -1.30 7.78
CA GLU A 115 -28.98 -2.08 7.88
C GLU A 115 -28.98 -3.33 6.99
N ASP A 116 -30.10 -4.05 6.88
CA ASP A 116 -30.21 -5.27 6.07
C ASP A 116 -30.64 -5.05 4.62
N LYS A 117 -31.17 -3.85 4.30
CA LYS A 117 -31.77 -3.52 2.99
C LYS A 117 -30.87 -2.64 2.13
N CYS A 118 -30.04 -1.82 2.76
CA CYS A 118 -29.15 -0.89 2.07
C CYS A 118 -27.85 -1.60 1.64
N LYS A 119 -27.63 -1.66 0.32
CA LYS A 119 -26.36 -2.16 -0.26
C LYS A 119 -25.23 -1.14 -0.15
N GLY A 120 -25.57 0.14 0.00
CA GLY A 120 -24.61 1.21 0.20
C GLY A 120 -24.05 1.23 1.61
N TRP A 121 -22.93 1.92 1.77
CA TRP A 121 -22.22 2.03 3.05
C TRP A 121 -21.27 3.21 3.05
N VAL A 122 -20.86 3.60 4.25
CA VAL A 122 -19.76 4.53 4.51
C VAL A 122 -18.68 3.82 5.32
N MET A 123 -17.42 4.06 4.97
CA MET A 123 -16.28 3.77 5.83
C MET A 123 -15.57 5.09 6.16
N GLY A 124 -15.20 5.28 7.42
CA GLY A 124 -14.58 6.50 7.90
C GLY A 124 -13.31 6.20 8.69
N TRP A 125 -12.30 7.05 8.48
CA TRP A 125 -11.00 7.01 9.14
C TRP A 125 -10.60 8.42 9.56
N ALA A 126 -9.80 8.54 10.60
CA ALA A 126 -9.29 9.82 11.09
C ALA A 126 -7.78 9.73 11.39
N GLU A 127 -7.12 10.88 11.34
CA GLU A 127 -5.70 11.06 11.61
C GLU A 127 -4.82 10.14 10.76
N GLU A 128 -3.86 9.46 11.39
CA GLU A 128 -2.93 8.54 10.75
C GLU A 128 -3.66 7.41 10.00
N GLU A 129 -4.80 6.92 10.52
CA GLU A 129 -5.59 5.89 9.84
C GLU A 129 -6.19 6.40 8.52
N ALA A 130 -6.49 7.70 8.43
CA ALA A 130 -7.00 8.30 7.19
C ALA A 130 -5.91 8.34 6.11
N ASP A 131 -4.67 8.65 6.49
CA ASP A 131 -3.52 8.61 5.59
C ASP A 131 -3.20 7.18 5.14
N GLU A 132 -3.20 6.25 6.09
CA GLU A 132 -2.96 4.84 5.79
C GLU A 132 -4.04 4.28 4.85
N ALA A 133 -5.32 4.52 5.16
CA ALA A 133 -6.43 4.07 4.33
C ALA A 133 -6.36 4.67 2.92
N TRP A 134 -6.06 5.96 2.80
CA TRP A 134 -5.88 6.58 1.50
C TRP A 134 -4.77 5.92 0.69
N ARG A 135 -3.58 5.78 1.28
CA ARG A 135 -2.42 5.17 0.63
C ARG A 135 -2.68 3.71 0.23
N ASP A 136 -3.27 2.91 1.10
CA ASP A 136 -3.57 1.50 0.80
C ASP A 136 -4.64 1.35 -0.29
N LEU A 137 -5.71 2.16 -0.25
CA LEU A 137 -6.77 2.11 -1.24
C LEU A 137 -6.28 2.51 -2.64
N MET A 138 -5.35 3.46 -2.74
CA MET A 138 -4.84 3.96 -4.01
C MET A 138 -3.62 3.19 -4.52
N GLU A 139 -2.67 2.89 -3.63
CA GLU A 139 -1.31 2.46 -3.97
C GLU A 139 -0.89 1.17 -3.26
N GLY A 140 -1.74 0.61 -2.38
CA GLY A 140 -1.44 -0.60 -1.64
C GLY A 140 -1.05 -1.77 -2.55
N GLU A 141 0.12 -2.34 -2.31
CA GLU A 141 0.56 -3.53 -3.04
C GLU A 141 -0.20 -4.75 -2.52
N PRO A 142 -0.87 -5.50 -3.40
CA PRO A 142 -1.65 -6.65 -2.96
C PRO A 142 -0.76 -7.83 -2.55
N CYS A 143 -1.12 -8.46 -1.44
CA CYS A 143 -0.64 -9.79 -1.09
C CYS A 143 -1.60 -10.86 -1.63
N VAL A 144 -1.05 -12.04 -1.88
CA VAL A 144 -1.76 -13.27 -2.23
C VAL A 144 -1.72 -14.18 -1.01
N TYR A 145 -2.87 -14.65 -0.54
CA TYR A 145 -2.88 -15.57 0.60
C TYR A 145 -3.85 -16.73 0.42
N CYS A 146 -3.46 -17.89 0.96
CA CYS A 146 -4.21 -19.14 0.89
C CYS A 146 -4.69 -19.55 2.29
N THR A 147 -6.01 -19.71 2.47
CA THR A 147 -6.64 -20.15 3.73
C THR A 147 -6.88 -21.66 3.78
N GLY A 148 -6.40 -22.40 2.78
CA GLY A 148 -6.52 -23.86 2.66
C GLY A 148 -7.71 -24.30 1.82
N ASP A 149 -8.79 -23.53 1.84
CA ASP A 149 -9.96 -23.72 0.99
C ASP A 149 -10.10 -22.65 -0.11
N LYS A 150 -9.38 -21.52 0.02
CA LYS A 150 -9.50 -20.38 -0.89
C LYS A 150 -8.17 -19.65 -1.07
N VAL A 151 -8.01 -19.06 -2.25
CA VAL A 151 -6.94 -18.10 -2.56
C VAL A 151 -7.56 -16.72 -2.70
N TYR A 152 -6.99 -15.77 -1.97
CA TYR A 152 -7.39 -14.37 -1.99
C TYR A 152 -6.26 -13.49 -2.51
N VAL A 153 -6.64 -12.39 -3.12
CA VAL A 153 -5.79 -11.24 -3.35
C VAL A 153 -6.34 -10.09 -2.53
N GLY A 154 -5.50 -9.35 -1.80
CA GLY A 154 -5.97 -8.22 -1.02
C GLY A 154 -4.88 -7.31 -0.51
N THR A 155 -5.32 -6.13 -0.06
CA THR A 155 -4.54 -5.17 0.72
C THR A 155 -5.12 -5.07 2.14
N LYS A 156 -4.72 -4.07 2.93
CA LYS A 156 -5.26 -3.87 4.28
C LYS A 156 -6.78 -3.66 4.28
N TYR A 157 -7.28 -2.86 3.33
CA TYR A 157 -8.69 -2.41 3.33
C TYR A 157 -9.58 -3.05 2.26
N LYS A 158 -9.06 -3.96 1.43
CA LYS A 158 -9.85 -4.58 0.35
C LYS A 158 -9.30 -5.95 -0.03
N ARG A 159 -10.18 -6.89 -0.35
CA ARG A 159 -9.79 -8.21 -0.85
C ARG A 159 -10.76 -8.79 -1.84
N VAL A 160 -10.34 -9.84 -2.53
CA VAL A 160 -11.16 -10.59 -3.47
C VAL A 160 -10.76 -12.06 -3.46
N MET A 161 -11.78 -12.93 -3.47
CA MET A 161 -11.56 -14.37 -3.67
C MET A 161 -11.30 -14.62 -5.16
N CYS A 162 -10.17 -15.26 -5.45
CA CYS A 162 -9.74 -15.57 -6.81
C CYS A 162 -10.05 -17.02 -7.17
N LYS A 163 -9.87 -17.95 -6.23
CA LYS A 163 -9.99 -19.39 -6.50
C LYS A 163 -10.42 -20.15 -5.25
N GLY A 164 -11.33 -21.11 -5.41
CA GLY A 164 -11.56 -22.17 -4.43
C GLY A 164 -10.51 -23.28 -4.62
N VAL A 165 -9.92 -23.74 -3.52
CA VAL A 165 -8.85 -24.74 -3.51
C VAL A 165 -9.09 -25.76 -2.41
N ASN A 166 -8.29 -26.82 -2.37
CA ASN A 166 -8.29 -27.78 -1.28
C ASN A 166 -6.85 -28.17 -0.97
N VAL A 167 -6.16 -27.28 -0.26
CA VAL A 167 -4.75 -27.43 0.09
C VAL A 167 -4.67 -28.06 1.48
N LYS A 168 -4.02 -29.22 1.58
CA LYS A 168 -3.86 -29.94 2.85
C LYS A 168 -2.39 -30.24 3.18
N SER A 169 -1.52 -30.21 2.18
CA SER A 169 -0.11 -30.59 2.25
C SER A 169 0.77 -29.64 1.44
N GLY A 170 2.09 -29.74 1.62
CA GLY A 170 3.04 -29.00 0.78
C GLY A 170 2.94 -29.38 -0.70
N LYS A 171 2.70 -30.66 -1.02
CA LYS A 171 2.51 -31.09 -2.41
C LYS A 171 1.34 -30.39 -3.09
N ASP A 172 0.23 -30.21 -2.36
CA ASP A 172 -0.93 -29.47 -2.90
C ASP A 172 -0.59 -28.00 -3.18
N VAL A 173 0.36 -27.41 -2.45
CA VAL A 173 0.86 -26.06 -2.73
C VAL A 173 1.75 -26.05 -3.98
N GLU A 174 2.57 -27.07 -4.22
CA GLU A 174 3.36 -27.19 -5.47
C GLU A 174 2.47 -27.32 -6.69
N GLU A 175 1.34 -28.01 -6.55
CA GLU A 175 0.34 -28.16 -7.61
C GLU A 175 -0.46 -26.86 -7.78
N LEU A 176 -0.73 -26.13 -6.70
CA LEU A 176 -1.47 -24.87 -6.74
C LEU A 176 -0.69 -23.74 -7.42
N LEU A 177 0.57 -23.50 -7.03
CA LEU A 177 1.34 -22.34 -7.45
C LEU A 177 1.40 -22.12 -8.97
N PRO A 178 1.68 -23.16 -9.80
CA PRO A 178 1.67 -23.03 -11.26
C PRO A 178 0.33 -22.54 -11.82
N THR A 179 -0.78 -22.87 -11.16
CA THR A 179 -2.12 -22.45 -11.59
C THR A 179 -2.44 -20.99 -11.28
N LEU A 180 -1.56 -20.30 -10.55
CA LEU A 180 -1.68 -18.90 -10.17
C LEU A 180 -0.63 -18.01 -10.90
N LEU A 181 0.15 -18.61 -11.81
CA LEU A 181 1.14 -17.91 -12.63
C LEU A 181 0.45 -17.04 -13.71
N PRO A 182 1.17 -16.09 -14.34
CA PRO A 182 0.61 -15.01 -15.16
C PRO A 182 -0.36 -15.44 -16.27
N ASP A 183 -0.22 -16.65 -16.81
CA ASP A 183 -1.09 -17.18 -17.87
C ASP A 183 -2.53 -17.47 -17.37
N ASN A 184 -2.74 -17.52 -16.06
CA ASN A 184 -4.04 -17.58 -15.40
C ASN A 184 -4.11 -16.49 -14.32
N PRO A 185 -4.26 -15.21 -14.72
CA PRO A 185 -4.02 -14.10 -13.82
C PRO A 185 -5.02 -14.05 -12.67
N LEU A 186 -4.51 -13.73 -11.49
CA LEU A 186 -5.31 -13.44 -10.32
C LEU A 186 -6.25 -12.24 -10.55
N ARG A 187 -7.21 -12.01 -9.66
CA ARG A 187 -8.09 -10.83 -9.77
C ARG A 187 -7.35 -9.60 -9.23
N SER A 188 -7.48 -8.48 -9.95
CA SER A 188 -6.94 -7.20 -9.47
C SER A 188 -7.82 -6.59 -8.38
N VAL A 189 -7.17 -5.97 -7.39
CA VAL A 189 -7.80 -5.15 -6.34
C VAL A 189 -7.42 -3.66 -6.48
N SER A 190 -6.69 -3.29 -7.54
CA SER A 190 -6.23 -1.92 -7.75
C SER A 190 -7.39 -1.00 -8.16
N PHE A 191 -7.43 0.18 -7.54
CA PHE A 191 -8.39 1.25 -7.86
C PHE A 191 -7.99 2.06 -9.10
N THR A 192 -6.72 2.00 -9.49
CA THR A 192 -6.13 2.85 -10.54
C THR A 192 -5.98 2.13 -11.88
N GLY A 193 -5.86 0.80 -11.89
CA GLY A 193 -5.67 0.05 -13.14
C GLY A 193 -5.99 -1.43 -13.00
N ASN A 194 -6.22 -2.12 -14.11
CA ASN A 194 -6.42 -3.57 -14.11
C ASN A 194 -5.07 -4.30 -14.05
N SER A 195 -4.49 -4.33 -12.85
CA SER A 195 -3.18 -4.93 -12.60
C SER A 195 -3.33 -6.10 -11.63
N PRO A 196 -3.64 -7.32 -12.11
CA PRO A 196 -3.45 -8.54 -11.34
C PRO A 196 -2.04 -8.66 -10.79
N PRO A 197 -1.85 -9.10 -9.53
CA PRO A 197 -0.51 -9.42 -9.06
C PRO A 197 -0.01 -10.74 -9.67
N THR A 198 1.31 -10.81 -9.85
CA THR A 198 2.03 -12.05 -10.09
C THR A 198 2.59 -12.56 -8.77
N ILE A 199 2.60 -13.88 -8.55
CA ILE A 199 3.24 -14.45 -7.37
C ILE A 199 4.75 -14.30 -7.43
N ASN A 200 5.35 -13.89 -6.32
CA ASN A 200 6.79 -13.76 -6.13
C ASN A 200 7.22 -14.30 -4.76
N ASN A 201 8.49 -14.07 -4.40
CA ASN A 201 9.12 -14.64 -3.21
C ASN A 201 8.67 -14.02 -1.87
N TYR A 202 7.86 -12.95 -1.87
CA TYR A 202 7.44 -12.28 -0.64
C TYR A 202 5.93 -12.06 -0.54
N ASN A 203 5.19 -12.13 -1.66
CA ASN A 203 3.78 -11.78 -1.69
C ASN A 203 2.81 -12.95 -1.55
N PHE A 204 3.27 -14.20 -1.47
CA PHE A 204 2.42 -15.37 -1.23
C PHE A 204 2.51 -15.87 0.21
N ILE A 205 1.38 -15.91 0.91
CA ILE A 205 1.29 -16.29 2.32
C ILE A 205 0.33 -17.48 2.50
N MET A 206 0.76 -18.45 3.29
CA MET A 206 -0.09 -19.52 3.80
C MET A 206 -0.70 -19.08 5.13
N ALA A 207 -2.02 -18.90 5.17
CA ALA A 207 -2.75 -18.30 6.29
C ALA A 207 -3.64 -19.30 7.03
N GLY A 208 -3.52 -19.32 8.36
CA GLY A 208 -4.19 -20.26 9.26
C GLY A 208 -3.23 -21.31 9.84
N ALA A 209 -3.80 -22.36 10.42
CA ALA A 209 -3.05 -23.39 11.15
C ALA A 209 -2.24 -24.32 10.22
N TRP A 210 -1.12 -23.80 9.71
CA TRP A 210 -0.21 -24.49 8.80
C TRP A 210 1.08 -24.96 9.44
N ALA A 211 1.50 -24.32 10.53
CA ALA A 211 2.80 -24.56 11.15
C ALA A 211 3.05 -26.05 11.48
N SER A 212 2.03 -26.76 11.99
CA SER A 212 2.12 -28.19 12.30
C SER A 212 2.20 -29.09 11.06
N LYS A 213 1.65 -28.65 9.92
CA LYS A 213 1.62 -29.42 8.66
C LYS A 213 2.93 -29.27 7.87
N PHE A 214 3.64 -28.16 8.08
CA PHE A 214 4.89 -27.84 7.38
C PHE A 214 6.15 -27.96 8.26
N ALA A 215 6.00 -28.17 9.58
CA ALA A 215 7.10 -28.45 10.49
C ALA A 215 8.11 -29.53 9.98
N PRO A 216 7.69 -30.61 9.28
CA PRO A 216 8.63 -31.61 8.74
C PRO A 216 9.44 -31.12 7.54
N LEU A 217 8.99 -30.08 6.84
CA LEU A 217 9.62 -29.58 5.59
C LEU A 217 10.67 -28.49 5.85
N GLY A 218 10.84 -28.08 7.11
CA GLY A 218 11.67 -26.94 7.51
C GLY A 218 11.05 -25.59 7.15
N TYR A 219 11.43 -24.53 7.86
CA TYR A 219 10.94 -23.16 7.63
C TYR A 219 11.41 -22.54 6.29
N SER A 220 12.08 -23.31 5.44
CA SER A 220 12.56 -22.89 4.12
C SER A 220 12.31 -24.02 3.12
N TRP A 221 11.07 -24.11 2.66
CA TRP A 221 10.70 -25.01 1.59
C TRP A 221 10.64 -24.27 0.25
N ARG A 222 11.27 -24.84 -0.79
CA ARG A 222 11.23 -24.31 -2.15
C ARG A 222 10.35 -25.23 -2.98
N CYS A 223 9.34 -24.65 -3.64
CA CYS A 223 8.51 -25.39 -4.58
C CYS A 223 9.39 -25.91 -5.73
N SER A 224 9.36 -27.20 -6.00
CA SER A 224 10.18 -27.82 -7.06
C SER A 224 9.83 -27.30 -8.47
N ASN A 225 8.56 -26.93 -8.68
CA ASN A 225 8.01 -26.53 -9.98
C ASN A 225 8.12 -25.02 -10.25
N THR A 226 8.53 -24.21 -9.26
CA THR A 226 8.64 -22.76 -9.40
C THR A 226 9.89 -22.24 -8.69
N ASN A 227 10.44 -21.11 -9.11
CA ASN A 227 11.54 -20.47 -8.36
C ASN A 227 11.06 -19.74 -7.09
N ILE A 228 9.81 -19.95 -6.67
CA ILE A 228 9.19 -19.30 -5.51
C ILE A 228 9.59 -20.04 -4.24
N LYS A 229 10.19 -19.29 -3.30
CA LYS A 229 10.42 -19.77 -1.92
C LYS A 229 9.14 -19.62 -1.11
N LEU A 230 8.70 -20.71 -0.49
CA LEU A 230 7.51 -20.74 0.35
C LEU A 230 7.96 -20.82 1.81
N THR A 231 8.24 -19.63 2.35
CA THR A 231 8.73 -19.45 3.72
C THR A 231 7.71 -18.74 4.61
N HIS A 232 6.56 -18.35 4.06
CA HIS A 232 5.68 -17.34 4.64
C HIS A 232 4.39 -17.99 5.17
N PHE A 233 4.40 -18.30 6.46
CA PHE A 233 3.29 -18.94 7.16
C PHE A 233 2.82 -18.03 8.29
N VAL A 234 1.51 -17.79 8.36
CA VAL A 234 0.89 -16.97 9.40
C VAL A 234 -0.23 -17.77 10.04
N ASP A 235 -0.15 -18.03 11.34
CA ASP A 235 -1.21 -18.71 12.10
C ASP A 235 -2.35 -17.75 12.47
N SER A 236 -2.94 -17.13 11.46
CA SER A 236 -4.07 -16.22 11.60
C SER A 236 -4.88 -16.16 10.31
N LEU A 237 -6.18 -15.95 10.46
CA LEU A 237 -7.09 -15.60 9.36
C LEU A 237 -7.48 -14.11 9.39
N SER A 238 -6.90 -13.33 10.31
CA SER A 238 -7.09 -11.89 10.37
C SER A 238 -6.38 -11.21 9.21
N THR A 239 -7.12 -10.43 8.42
CA THR A 239 -6.54 -9.78 7.23
C THR A 239 -5.46 -8.76 7.59
N ASN A 240 -5.62 -8.05 8.71
CA ASN A 240 -4.61 -7.10 9.18
C ASN A 240 -3.30 -7.82 9.50
N VAL A 241 -3.37 -8.92 10.29
CA VAL A 241 -2.18 -9.70 10.65
C VAL A 241 -1.50 -10.28 9.41
N MET A 242 -2.27 -10.79 8.45
CA MET A 242 -1.70 -11.30 7.20
C MET A 242 -1.03 -10.20 6.37
N TYR A 243 -1.64 -9.02 6.29
CA TYR A 243 -1.10 -7.92 5.50
C TYR A 243 0.14 -7.29 6.15
N ASP A 244 0.14 -7.12 7.47
CA ASP A 244 1.31 -6.64 8.22
C ASP A 244 2.50 -7.60 8.10
N TYR A 245 2.21 -8.92 8.12
CA TYR A 245 3.23 -9.93 7.85
C TYR A 245 3.75 -9.86 6.42
N PHE A 246 2.87 -9.67 5.42
CA PHE A 246 3.28 -9.43 4.04
C PHE A 246 4.24 -8.25 3.92
N LEU A 247 3.93 -7.12 4.57
CA LEU A 247 4.80 -5.93 4.56
C LEU A 247 6.17 -6.23 5.19
N THR A 248 6.19 -7.04 6.25
CA THR A 248 7.44 -7.53 6.86
C THR A 248 8.25 -8.39 5.88
N CYS A 249 7.61 -9.36 5.22
CA CYS A 249 8.24 -10.22 4.21
C CYS A 249 8.78 -9.42 3.02
N LYS A 250 8.01 -8.44 2.55
CA LYS A 250 8.43 -7.50 1.50
C LYS A 250 9.67 -6.72 1.94
N GLY A 251 9.64 -6.10 3.12
CA GLY A 251 10.78 -5.34 3.65
C GLY A 251 12.06 -6.17 3.72
N PHE A 252 11.96 -7.38 4.27
CA PHE A 252 13.08 -8.33 4.33
C PHE A 252 13.61 -8.70 2.94
N PHE A 253 12.71 -9.00 2.00
CA PHE A 253 13.08 -9.34 0.63
C PHE A 253 13.80 -8.18 -0.07
N LEU A 254 13.23 -6.97 -0.03
CA LEU A 254 13.80 -5.80 -0.71
C LEU A 254 15.17 -5.43 -0.13
N LYS A 255 15.33 -5.49 1.19
CA LYS A 255 16.63 -5.31 1.84
C LYS A 255 17.65 -6.36 1.37
N THR A 256 17.26 -7.63 1.33
CA THR A 256 18.13 -8.71 0.89
C THR A 256 18.57 -8.53 -0.58
N GLU A 257 17.66 -8.11 -1.46
CA GLU A 257 17.99 -7.82 -2.86
C GLU A 257 18.92 -6.60 -2.99
N ALA A 258 18.74 -5.56 -2.17
CA ALA A 258 19.64 -4.42 -2.12
C ALA A 258 21.06 -4.86 -1.70
N GLU A 259 21.19 -5.69 -0.66
CA GLU A 259 22.49 -6.20 -0.19
C GLU A 259 23.18 -7.11 -1.21
N LYS A 260 22.42 -7.86 -2.01
CA LYS A 260 22.96 -8.62 -3.15
C LYS A 260 23.52 -7.69 -4.23
N LEU A 261 22.83 -6.61 -4.57
CA LEU A 261 23.34 -5.62 -5.53
C LEU A 261 24.63 -4.96 -5.03
N ILE A 262 24.72 -4.61 -3.75
CA ILE A 262 25.96 -4.06 -3.17
C ILE A 262 27.08 -5.11 -3.25
N THR A 263 26.78 -6.38 -2.98
CA THR A 263 27.77 -7.46 -3.09
C THR A 263 28.26 -7.62 -4.53
N GLN A 264 27.35 -7.58 -5.51
CA GLN A 264 27.72 -7.60 -6.93
C GLN A 264 28.56 -6.39 -7.34
N MET A 265 28.23 -5.20 -6.86
CA MET A 265 29.02 -3.98 -7.06
C MET A 265 30.45 -4.17 -6.58
N LEU A 266 30.65 -4.68 -5.36
CA LEU A 266 31.99 -4.91 -4.80
C LEU A 266 32.78 -5.92 -5.64
N THR A 267 32.14 -7.01 -6.07
CA THR A 267 32.77 -7.99 -6.96
C THR A 267 33.18 -7.38 -8.31
N ASP A 268 32.37 -6.48 -8.87
CA ASP A 268 32.69 -5.80 -10.13
C ASP A 268 33.89 -4.84 -9.97
N VAL A 269 33.95 -4.13 -8.84
CA VAL A 269 35.09 -3.26 -8.48
C VAL A 269 36.38 -4.06 -8.34
N GLU A 270 36.34 -5.20 -7.64
CA GLU A 270 37.49 -6.10 -7.49
C GLU A 270 38.00 -6.63 -8.84
N LYS A 271 37.10 -6.82 -9.81
CA LYS A 271 37.44 -7.24 -11.18
C LYS A 271 37.89 -6.09 -12.10
N GLY A 272 37.89 -4.85 -11.61
CA GLY A 272 38.23 -3.67 -12.40
C GLY A 272 37.23 -3.38 -13.53
N LEU A 273 35.98 -3.81 -13.39
CA LEU A 273 34.94 -3.58 -14.39
C LEU A 273 34.35 -2.18 -14.24
N THR A 274 34.02 -1.53 -15.36
CA THR A 274 33.23 -0.30 -15.36
C THR A 274 31.90 -0.54 -14.62
N ALA A 275 31.52 0.35 -13.71
CA ALA A 275 30.37 0.16 -12.85
C ALA A 275 29.05 0.12 -13.63
N CYS A 276 28.16 -0.80 -13.24
CA CYS A 276 26.72 -0.77 -13.61
C CYS A 276 25.80 -0.72 -12.38
N ILE A 277 26.40 -0.75 -11.18
CA ILE A 277 25.71 -0.67 -9.89
C ILE A 277 26.47 0.35 -9.06
N TYR A 278 25.74 1.22 -8.37
CA TYR A 278 26.27 2.27 -7.50
C TYR A 278 25.51 2.25 -6.18
N ALA A 279 26.19 2.64 -5.10
CA ALA A 279 25.61 2.71 -3.76
C ALA A 279 26.21 3.89 -2.96
N ALA A 280 25.62 4.21 -1.81
CA ALA A 280 26.10 5.22 -0.84
C ALA A 280 26.10 6.70 -1.29
N SER A 281 25.87 7.02 -2.56
CA SER A 281 25.90 8.42 -3.04
C SER A 281 24.54 8.88 -3.59
N MET A 282 23.89 9.79 -2.84
CA MET A 282 22.71 10.50 -3.34
C MET A 282 23.04 11.44 -4.50
N LYS A 283 24.30 11.94 -4.59
CA LYS A 283 24.76 12.75 -5.72
C LYS A 283 24.70 11.93 -7.00
N GLU A 284 25.32 10.74 -7.00
CA GLU A 284 25.36 9.85 -8.15
C GLU A 284 23.96 9.34 -8.51
N ALA A 285 23.14 9.00 -7.52
CA ALA A 285 21.74 8.63 -7.76
C ALA A 285 20.98 9.77 -8.45
N GLY A 286 21.20 11.02 -8.03
CA GLY A 286 20.63 12.20 -8.67
C GLY A 286 21.12 12.40 -10.11
N VAL A 287 22.41 12.18 -10.38
CA VAL A 287 23.00 12.25 -11.73
C VAL A 287 22.40 11.17 -12.63
N ALA A 288 22.36 9.92 -12.17
CA ALA A 288 21.81 8.80 -12.93
C ALA A 288 20.31 8.99 -13.22
N ARG A 289 19.53 9.51 -12.26
CA ARG A 289 18.11 9.84 -12.45
C ARG A 289 17.91 10.94 -13.50
N ARG A 290 18.56 12.11 -13.34
CA ARG A 290 18.40 13.26 -14.25
C ARG A 290 18.82 12.97 -15.68
N ASN A 291 19.75 12.05 -15.87
CA ASN A 291 20.23 11.64 -17.19
C ASN A 291 19.52 10.38 -17.73
N ALA A 292 18.43 9.93 -17.10
CA ALA A 292 17.65 8.73 -17.50
C ALA A 292 18.51 7.45 -17.64
N LEU A 293 19.54 7.31 -16.81
CA LEU A 293 20.46 6.17 -16.82
C LEU A 293 20.00 5.06 -15.88
N MET A 294 19.20 5.41 -14.88
CA MET A 294 18.79 4.53 -13.80
C MET A 294 17.70 3.57 -14.25
N LYS A 295 17.96 2.27 -14.13
CA LYS A 295 17.01 1.20 -14.44
C LYS A 295 16.16 0.87 -13.21
N ARG A 296 16.82 0.69 -12.07
CA ARG A 296 16.22 0.22 -10.82
C ARG A 296 16.95 0.78 -9.63
N VAL A 297 16.23 1.09 -8.56
CA VAL A 297 16.80 1.60 -7.32
C VAL A 297 16.14 0.95 -6.11
N TYR A 298 16.96 0.57 -5.13
CA TYR A 298 16.54 0.26 -3.76
C TYR A 298 16.91 1.43 -2.87
N VAL A 299 15.92 2.04 -2.24
CA VAL A 299 16.08 3.31 -1.51
C VAL A 299 15.32 3.24 -0.20
N HIS A 300 15.98 3.65 0.89
CA HIS A 300 15.33 3.72 2.20
C HIS A 300 14.23 4.78 2.23
N SER A 301 13.12 4.49 2.91
CA SER A 301 11.93 5.35 2.93
C SER A 301 12.15 6.76 3.48
N SER A 302 13.23 7.00 4.25
CA SER A 302 13.60 8.35 4.69
C SER A 302 14.00 9.30 3.55
N LYS A 303 14.24 8.80 2.33
CA LYS A 303 14.64 9.61 1.15
C LYS A 303 13.44 10.05 0.31
N THR A 304 12.39 10.55 0.97
CA THR A 304 11.08 10.87 0.38
C THR A 304 11.15 11.68 -0.92
N LYS A 305 11.87 12.81 -0.92
CA LYS A 305 12.02 13.68 -2.10
C LYS A 305 12.64 12.97 -3.31
N PHE A 306 13.56 12.04 -3.09
CA PHE A 306 14.15 11.28 -4.19
C PHE A 306 13.15 10.26 -4.74
N ILE A 307 12.44 9.57 -3.84
CA ILE A 307 11.42 8.57 -4.17
C ILE A 307 10.30 9.19 -5.01
N GLU A 308 9.78 10.34 -4.58
CA GLU A 308 8.73 11.08 -5.30
C GLU A 308 9.17 11.41 -6.72
N GLY A 309 10.31 12.09 -6.88
CA GLY A 309 10.81 12.44 -8.21
C GLY A 309 11.12 11.21 -9.09
N ALA A 310 11.67 10.12 -8.51
CA ALA A 310 11.93 8.90 -9.28
C ALA A 310 10.65 8.18 -9.73
N ARG A 311 9.55 8.29 -8.97
CA ARG A 311 8.23 7.77 -9.36
C ARG A 311 7.59 8.64 -10.44
N GLU A 312 7.73 9.95 -10.35
CA GLU A 312 7.24 10.89 -11.36
C GLU A 312 7.89 10.68 -12.73
N ASP A 313 9.19 10.32 -12.76
CA ASP A 313 9.92 10.02 -14.00
C ASP A 313 9.34 8.81 -14.76
N GLY A 314 8.65 7.87 -14.07
CA GLY A 314 7.93 6.74 -14.67
C GLY A 314 8.78 5.64 -15.33
N GLY A 315 10.08 5.86 -15.54
CA GLY A 315 11.01 4.93 -16.20
C GLY A 315 11.88 4.09 -15.26
N ILE A 316 11.78 4.31 -13.95
CA ILE A 316 12.66 3.70 -12.94
C ILE A 316 11.87 2.70 -12.10
N GLU A 317 12.39 1.49 -11.93
CA GLU A 317 11.85 0.54 -10.95
C GLU A 317 12.27 0.98 -9.54
N VAL A 318 11.37 1.67 -8.83
CA VAL A 318 11.61 2.22 -7.48
C VAL A 318 11.17 1.23 -6.40
N ASN A 319 12.14 0.62 -5.72
CA ASN A 319 11.93 -0.27 -4.59
C ASN A 319 12.22 0.46 -3.27
N VAL A 320 11.17 0.74 -2.50
CA VAL A 320 11.30 1.42 -1.20
C VAL A 320 11.50 0.41 -0.09
N VAL A 321 12.62 0.51 0.62
CA VAL A 321 12.93 -0.30 1.80
C VAL A 321 12.45 0.46 3.04
N GLU A 322 11.49 -0.13 3.75
CA GLU A 322 10.91 0.41 4.98
C GLU A 322 11.60 -0.18 6.22
N GLY A 323 11.49 0.52 7.35
CA GLY A 323 11.98 0.06 8.65
C GLY A 323 13.44 0.42 8.93
N ASP A 324 13.95 -0.01 10.08
CA ASP A 324 15.31 0.30 10.50
C ASP A 324 16.36 -0.46 9.67
N ILE A 325 17.41 0.26 9.27
CA ILE A 325 18.53 -0.23 8.47
C ILE A 325 19.86 -0.12 9.22
N GLU A 326 19.86 0.32 10.48
CA GLU A 326 21.07 0.41 11.30
C GLU A 326 21.73 -0.97 11.48
N GLY A 327 23.06 -1.02 11.36
CA GLY A 327 23.85 -2.26 11.46
C GLY A 327 23.66 -3.22 10.29
N THR A 328 23.09 -2.77 9.17
CA THR A 328 22.88 -3.58 7.96
C THR A 328 23.80 -3.13 6.84
N LYS A 329 24.16 -4.04 5.94
CA LYS A 329 24.99 -3.67 4.78
C LYS A 329 24.29 -2.63 3.91
N PHE A 330 22.97 -2.68 3.77
CA PHE A 330 22.24 -1.63 3.06
C PHE A 330 22.34 -0.25 3.77
N GLY A 331 22.28 -0.23 5.10
CA GLY A 331 22.49 0.97 5.92
C GLY A 331 23.90 1.54 5.82
N ASP A 332 24.92 0.68 5.89
CA ASP A 332 26.33 1.06 5.79
C ASP A 332 26.66 1.73 4.44
N TYR A 333 25.91 1.39 3.38
CA TYR A 333 25.97 2.03 2.07
C TYR A 333 24.90 3.12 1.90
N GLY A 334 24.62 3.86 2.97
CA GLY A 334 23.81 5.07 2.95
C GLY A 334 22.32 4.84 2.68
N GLY A 335 21.82 3.60 2.72
CA GLY A 335 20.43 3.26 2.45
C GLY A 335 19.99 3.60 1.02
N ILE A 336 20.90 3.46 0.05
CA ILE A 336 20.60 3.54 -1.38
C ILE A 336 21.57 2.70 -2.20
N VAL A 337 21.03 1.92 -3.13
CA VAL A 337 21.77 1.20 -4.18
C VAL A 337 20.94 1.19 -5.46
N PHE A 338 21.57 1.41 -6.61
CA PHE A 338 20.86 1.45 -7.89
C PHE A 338 21.67 0.83 -9.02
N GLU A 339 20.95 0.32 -10.00
CA GLU A 339 21.46 -0.28 -11.23
C GLU A 339 21.16 0.66 -12.39
N VAL A 340 22.14 0.85 -13.28
CA VAL A 340 21.99 1.63 -14.51
C VAL A 340 21.82 0.72 -15.73
N HIS A 341 21.27 1.25 -16.82
CA HIS A 341 21.01 0.48 -18.05
C HIS A 341 22.26 -0.10 -18.72
N TYR A 342 23.39 0.58 -18.58
CA TYR A 342 24.66 0.19 -19.18
C TYR A 342 25.82 0.54 -18.25
N ARG A 343 26.91 -0.22 -18.36
CA ARG A 343 28.15 0.09 -17.63
C ARG A 343 28.62 1.49 -18.06
N THR A 344 28.80 2.39 -17.11
CA THR A 344 29.16 3.77 -17.38
C THR A 344 30.06 4.31 -16.27
N ASP A 345 30.67 5.46 -16.48
CA ASP A 345 31.22 6.28 -15.42
C ASP A 345 30.28 7.47 -15.21
N LEU A 346 29.64 7.56 -14.04
CA LEU A 346 28.74 8.66 -13.72
C LEU A 346 29.47 9.99 -13.55
N GLY A 347 30.78 9.97 -13.29
CA GLY A 347 31.61 11.17 -13.22
C GLY A 347 31.61 11.98 -14.52
N MET A 348 31.35 11.34 -15.66
CA MET A 348 31.23 12.02 -16.96
C MET A 348 29.94 12.84 -17.09
N PHE A 349 28.99 12.72 -16.17
CA PHE A 349 27.65 13.30 -16.25
C PHE A 349 27.34 14.35 -15.15
N GLY A 350 28.30 14.69 -14.26
CA GLY A 350 28.20 15.83 -13.33
C GLY A 350 28.73 15.66 -11.89
#